data_AF-A0A9E5FY92-F1
#
_entry.id   AF-A0A9E5FY92-F1
#
_cell.length_a   1.000
_cell.length_b   1.000
_cell.length_c   1.000
_cell.angle_alpha   90.00
_cell.angle_beta   90.00
_cell.angle_gamma   90.00
#
_symmetry.space_group_name_H-M   'P 1'
#
loop_
_entity.id
_entity.type
_entity.pdbx_description
1 polymer ?
#
loop_
_entity_poly.entity_id
_entity_poly.type
_entity_poly.pdbx_seq_one_letter_code
_entity_poly.pdbx_strand_id
1 'polypeptide(L)'
;MNTVNDRNQDSKNPSPHGNACCSGTQCGCNSSAAAVPATSVEADQLRQQVRAGYSKIAESGSWSAAAPAAASCCGGSAAKTALPAGGGCCGPATFTPEQLAAAIGYSAGELASTPAESNMGLSCGNPTAIASLRAGEVVLDLGAGGGFDCFVAGPKVGATGKVIGVDMTPDMVSKARRNMAAYTRQTGLTNVEFRLGEIESLPVADGSVDVVISNCVLNLSPDKPRVWKEIARVLAPGGRVAVSD
;
A
#
# COMPACT_ATOMS: atom_id res chain seq x y z
N MET A 1 -5.45 8.32 -59.73
CA MET A 1 -6.31 7.53 -60.63
C MET A 1 -5.97 6.06 -60.47
N ASN A 2 -7.00 5.21 -60.48
CA ASN A 2 -7.08 3.76 -60.24
C ASN A 2 -7.12 3.33 -58.76
N THR A 3 -8.30 3.27 -58.10
CA THR A 3 -9.43 2.29 -58.18
C THR A 3 -9.13 0.95 -57.52
N VAL A 4 -9.52 0.85 -56.23
CA VAL A 4 -9.72 -0.44 -55.54
C VAL A 4 -11.17 -0.84 -55.72
N ASN A 5 -11.33 -2.11 -56.08
CA ASN A 5 -12.53 -2.75 -56.56
C ASN A 5 -13.53 -2.99 -55.42
N ASP A 6 -14.78 -2.67 -55.70
CA ASP A 6 -15.95 -2.83 -54.86
C ASP A 6 -16.61 -4.17 -55.19
N ARG A 7 -16.77 -5.07 -54.21
CA ARG A 7 -17.73 -6.18 -54.22
C ARG A 7 -18.17 -6.53 -52.80
N ASN A 8 -19.10 -5.71 -52.32
CA ASN A 8 -20.39 -6.11 -51.75
C ASN A 8 -20.64 -7.62 -51.54
N GLN A 9 -20.96 -8.04 -50.31
CA GLN A 9 -22.28 -8.59 -49.99
C GLN A 9 -22.47 -8.87 -48.50
N ASP A 10 -23.63 -8.40 -48.03
CA ASP A 10 -24.26 -8.63 -46.73
C ASP A 10 -24.34 -10.11 -46.32
N SER A 11 -23.99 -10.38 -45.06
CA SER A 11 -24.66 -11.44 -44.30
C SER A 11 -24.71 -11.09 -42.82
N LYS A 12 -25.83 -10.49 -42.39
CA LYS A 12 -26.25 -10.44 -41.00
C LYS A 12 -26.57 -11.86 -40.51
N ASN A 13 -25.94 -12.30 -39.43
CA ASN A 13 -26.55 -13.27 -38.51
C ASN A 13 -26.05 -13.01 -37.07
N PRO A 14 -26.94 -12.85 -36.06
CA PRO A 14 -26.55 -12.38 -34.74
C PRO A 14 -26.14 -13.55 -33.83
N SER A 15 -24.99 -13.43 -33.17
CA SER A 15 -24.60 -14.31 -32.07
C SER A 15 -25.20 -13.80 -30.74
N PRO A 16 -25.87 -14.65 -29.94
CA PRO A 16 -26.69 -14.18 -28.82
C PRO A 16 -25.95 -14.33 -27.48
N HIS A 17 -24.79 -13.70 -27.28
CA HIS A 17 -24.19 -13.61 -25.93
C HIS A 17 -23.35 -12.31 -25.80
N GLY A 18 -24.05 -11.18 -25.77
CA GLY A 18 -23.48 -9.89 -25.39
C GLY A 18 -24.06 -9.45 -24.05
N ASN A 19 -23.51 -9.94 -22.94
CA ASN A 19 -23.79 -9.34 -21.62
C ASN A 19 -22.99 -8.05 -21.50
N ALA A 20 -23.50 -6.99 -22.13
CA ALA A 20 -23.06 -5.64 -21.83
C ALA A 20 -23.75 -5.22 -20.52
N CYS A 21 -22.96 -5.04 -19.46
CA CYS A 21 -23.42 -4.61 -18.12
C CYS A 21 -24.06 -3.21 -18.06
N CYS A 22 -24.28 -2.55 -19.20
CA CYS A 22 -24.83 -1.19 -19.26
C CYS A 22 -25.86 -1.10 -20.39
N SER A 23 -27.07 -1.60 -20.18
CA SER A 23 -28.23 -1.16 -20.96
C SER A 23 -29.41 -0.94 -20.01
N GLY A 24 -29.67 0.32 -19.71
CA GLY A 24 -30.76 0.71 -18.82
C GLY A 24 -30.52 2.10 -18.24
N THR A 25 -31.56 2.91 -18.27
CA THR A 25 -31.66 4.32 -17.86
C THR A 25 -31.46 4.55 -16.35
N GLN A 26 -30.59 3.77 -15.70
CA GLN A 26 -30.33 3.78 -14.25
C GLN A 26 -28.94 4.27 -13.86
N CYS A 27 -28.12 4.79 -14.78
CA CYS A 27 -26.96 5.59 -14.42
C CYS A 27 -27.36 7.07 -14.33
N GLY A 28 -28.12 7.41 -13.29
CA GLY A 28 -28.24 8.79 -12.84
C GLY A 28 -26.92 9.21 -12.22
N CYS A 29 -26.03 9.82 -13.00
CA CYS A 29 -24.92 10.60 -12.47
C CYS A 29 -25.51 11.83 -11.78
N ASN A 30 -25.90 11.69 -10.51
CA ASN A 30 -26.25 12.83 -9.68
C ASN A 30 -24.94 13.54 -9.30
N SER A 31 -24.54 14.47 -10.15
CA SER A 31 -23.40 15.36 -9.95
C SER A 31 -23.73 16.35 -8.83
N SER A 32 -23.37 15.99 -7.59
CA SER A 32 -22.89 16.85 -6.50
C SER A 32 -23.31 16.30 -5.12
N ALA A 33 -22.67 15.21 -4.69
CA ALA A 33 -22.55 14.93 -3.26
C ALA A 33 -21.10 15.22 -2.87
N ALA A 34 -20.83 16.44 -2.44
CA ALA A 34 -19.62 16.67 -1.66
C ALA A 34 -19.73 15.76 -0.43
N ALA A 35 -18.73 14.91 -0.20
CA ALA A 35 -18.69 14.06 0.98
C ALA A 35 -18.84 14.96 2.22
N VAL A 36 -19.94 14.79 2.95
CA VAL A 36 -20.14 15.47 4.23
C VAL A 36 -19.04 14.94 5.17
N PRO A 37 -18.20 15.80 5.76
CA PRO A 37 -17.16 15.34 6.67
C PRO A 37 -17.82 14.60 7.83
N ALA A 38 -17.29 13.42 8.16
CA ALA A 38 -17.72 12.64 9.32
C ALA A 38 -17.66 13.51 10.58
N THR A 39 -18.60 13.33 11.50
CA THR A 39 -18.53 13.99 12.81
C THR A 39 -17.26 13.55 13.54
N SER A 40 -16.73 14.36 14.45
CA SER A 40 -15.49 14.03 15.18
C SER A 40 -15.58 12.68 15.91
N VAL A 41 -16.78 12.32 16.39
CA VAL A 41 -17.05 11.05 17.06
C VAL A 41 -17.00 9.86 16.08
N GLU A 42 -17.59 9.98 14.90
CA GLU A 42 -17.54 8.94 13.87
C GLU A 42 -16.12 8.75 13.33
N ALA A 43 -15.38 9.84 13.16
CA ALA A 43 -13.98 9.81 12.75
C ALA A 43 -13.10 9.07 13.79
N ASP A 44 -13.30 9.34 15.09
CA ASP A 44 -12.58 8.66 16.16
C ASP A 44 -12.94 7.17 16.26
N GLN A 45 -14.20 6.81 16.06
CA GLN A 45 -14.63 5.42 16.00
C GLN A 45 -13.97 4.67 14.84
N LEU A 46 -13.91 5.29 13.66
CA LEU A 46 -13.20 4.71 12.51
C LEU A 46 -11.72 4.49 12.82
N ARG A 47 -11.03 5.49 13.40
CA ARG A 47 -9.62 5.34 13.81
C ARG A 47 -9.42 4.22 14.81
N GLN A 48 -10.31 4.07 15.78
CA GLN A 48 -10.25 2.97 16.76
C GLN A 48 -10.40 1.60 16.11
N GLN A 49 -11.34 1.45 15.17
CA GLN A 49 -11.53 0.20 14.44
C GLN A 49 -10.30 -0.15 13.61
N VAL A 50 -9.75 0.82 12.88
CA VAL A 50 -8.53 0.64 12.08
C VAL A 50 -7.36 0.26 12.99
N ARG A 51 -7.13 1.01 14.08
CA ARG A 51 -6.08 0.72 15.07
C ARG A 51 -6.20 -0.70 15.64
N ALA A 52 -7.40 -1.12 16.04
CA ALA A 52 -7.63 -2.46 16.56
C ALA A 52 -7.36 -3.56 15.52
N GLY A 53 -7.68 -3.31 14.25
CA GLY A 53 -7.34 -4.21 13.14
C GLY A 53 -5.82 -4.37 13.00
N TYR A 54 -5.09 -3.25 12.93
CA TYR A 54 -3.63 -3.28 12.77
C TYR A 54 -2.89 -3.79 14.02
N SER A 55 -3.39 -3.56 15.24
CA SER A 55 -2.82 -4.17 16.45
C SER A 55 -2.80 -5.70 16.35
N LYS A 56 -3.91 -6.33 15.90
CA LYS A 56 -3.97 -7.79 15.72
C LYS A 56 -2.93 -8.30 14.72
N ILE A 57 -2.65 -7.53 13.66
CA ILE A 57 -1.65 -7.89 12.65
C ILE A 57 -0.24 -7.78 13.21
N ALA A 58 0.02 -6.74 14.00
CA ALA A 58 1.32 -6.55 14.65
C ALA A 58 1.66 -7.73 15.57
N GLU A 59 0.64 -8.28 16.23
CA GLU A 59 0.74 -9.47 17.08
C GLU A 59 0.86 -10.76 16.27
N SER A 60 0.06 -10.94 15.21
CA SER A 60 0.03 -12.17 14.41
C SER A 60 1.17 -12.29 13.39
N GLY A 61 1.81 -11.16 13.03
CA GLY A 61 2.91 -11.10 12.07
C GLY A 61 2.50 -11.12 10.59
N SER A 62 1.21 -11.26 10.26
CA SER A 62 0.74 -11.15 8.87
C SER A 62 -0.77 -10.87 8.79
N TRP A 63 -1.19 -10.16 7.74
CA TRP A 63 -2.62 -9.94 7.43
C TRP A 63 -3.30 -11.19 6.88
N SER A 64 -2.52 -12.04 6.20
CA SER A 64 -3.01 -13.25 5.54
C SER A 64 -1.87 -14.24 5.25
N ALA A 65 -1.15 -14.74 6.27
CA ALA A 65 -0.56 -16.05 6.12
C ALA A 65 -1.68 -17.08 6.33
N ALA A 66 -2.17 -17.64 5.22
CA ALA A 66 -3.13 -18.74 5.15
C ALA A 66 -3.64 -19.27 6.51
N ALA A 67 -4.82 -18.82 6.96
CA ALA A 67 -5.66 -19.77 7.67
C ALA A 67 -5.90 -20.91 6.66
N PRO A 68 -5.68 -22.19 7.00
CA PRO A 68 -5.99 -23.28 6.08
C PRO A 68 -7.49 -23.26 5.84
N ALA A 69 -7.92 -22.54 4.80
CA ALA A 69 -9.24 -22.71 4.26
C ALA A 69 -9.28 -24.17 3.81
N ALA A 70 -10.10 -24.98 4.47
CA ALA A 70 -10.43 -26.30 3.97
C ALA A 70 -10.88 -26.11 2.52
N ALA A 71 -10.09 -26.66 1.59
CA ALA A 71 -10.39 -26.62 0.18
C ALA A 71 -11.74 -27.31 -0.03
N SER A 72 -12.79 -26.51 -0.08
CA SER A 72 -14.13 -26.94 -0.45
C SER A 72 -14.58 -26.06 -1.58
N CYS A 73 -14.32 -26.52 -2.80
CA CYS A 73 -15.24 -26.30 -3.90
C CYS A 73 -15.00 -27.31 -5.02
N CYS A 74 -16.03 -28.16 -5.18
CA CYS A 74 -16.50 -28.84 -6.39
C CYS A 74 -15.56 -29.81 -7.11
N GLY A 75 -15.97 -31.08 -7.08
CA GLY A 75 -15.26 -32.23 -7.61
C GLY A 75 -14.97 -32.17 -9.12
N GLY A 76 -13.74 -32.52 -9.45
CA GLY A 76 -13.28 -32.82 -10.79
C GLY A 76 -11.95 -33.54 -10.68
N SER A 77 -11.95 -34.85 -10.89
CA SER A 77 -10.74 -35.68 -10.85
C SER A 77 -9.73 -35.27 -11.94
N ALA A 78 -8.45 -35.37 -11.56
CA ALA A 78 -7.24 -35.39 -12.41
C ALA A 78 -6.60 -34.05 -12.79
N ALA A 79 -5.56 -33.65 -12.04
CA ALA A 79 -4.15 -33.82 -12.44
C ALA A 79 -3.21 -33.37 -11.30
N LYS A 80 -2.35 -34.28 -10.82
CA LYS A 80 -1.24 -33.97 -9.90
C LYS A 80 -0.10 -33.28 -10.65
N THR A 81 -0.30 -32.04 -11.08
CA THR A 81 0.80 -31.15 -11.45
C THR A 81 0.85 -30.03 -10.44
N ALA A 82 1.95 -29.98 -9.68
CA ALA A 82 2.24 -28.91 -8.76
C ALA A 82 2.25 -27.57 -9.51
N LEU A 83 1.14 -26.84 -9.41
CA LEU A 83 1.10 -25.42 -9.76
C LEU A 83 1.85 -24.65 -8.65
N PRO A 84 2.74 -23.70 -8.99
CA PRO A 84 3.34 -22.83 -7.99
C PRO A 84 2.23 -22.02 -7.30
N ALA A 85 2.45 -21.65 -6.04
CA ALA A 85 1.52 -20.85 -5.25
C ALA A 85 1.08 -19.59 -6.02
N GLY A 86 -0.13 -19.66 -6.58
CA GLY A 86 -0.76 -18.63 -7.38
C GLY A 86 -2.22 -19.04 -7.55
N GLY A 87 -3.10 -18.34 -6.83
CA GLY A 87 -4.52 -18.63 -6.76
C GLY A 87 -5.16 -18.73 -8.15
N GLY A 88 -6.10 -19.66 -8.30
CA GLY A 88 -6.92 -19.76 -9.50
C GLY A 88 -7.78 -18.50 -9.71
N CYS A 89 -8.32 -18.37 -10.92
CA CYS A 89 -9.08 -17.22 -11.47
C CYS A 89 -10.16 -16.61 -10.53
N CYS A 90 -10.63 -17.33 -9.50
CA CYS A 90 -11.63 -16.86 -8.54
C CYS A 90 -11.36 -17.28 -7.07
N GLY A 91 -10.13 -17.63 -6.68
CA GLY A 91 -9.76 -18.00 -5.30
C GLY A 91 -8.82 -16.98 -4.65
N PRO A 92 -8.78 -16.86 -3.30
CA PRO A 92 -7.82 -15.97 -2.66
C PRO A 92 -6.41 -16.44 -3.02
N ALA A 93 -5.66 -15.59 -3.73
CA ALA A 93 -4.24 -15.81 -3.92
C ALA A 93 -3.55 -15.59 -2.58
N THR A 94 -3.22 -16.68 -1.88
CA THR A 94 -2.44 -16.61 -0.64
C THR A 94 -0.97 -16.45 -1.01
N PHE A 95 -0.57 -15.23 -1.36
CA PHE A 95 0.84 -14.87 -1.44
C PHE A 95 1.43 -14.84 -0.02
N THR A 96 2.67 -15.32 0.14
CA THR A 96 3.44 -14.97 1.33
C THR A 96 3.79 -13.47 1.30
N PRO A 97 4.10 -12.83 2.45
CA PRO A 97 4.55 -11.45 2.48
C PRO A 97 5.70 -11.14 1.50
N GLU A 98 6.65 -12.07 1.33
CA GLU A 98 7.78 -11.91 0.41
C GLU A 98 7.33 -12.01 -1.05
N GLN A 99 6.44 -12.94 -1.37
CA GLN A 99 5.89 -13.08 -2.73
C GLN A 99 5.09 -11.84 -3.13
N LEU A 100 4.30 -11.30 -2.21
CA LEU A 100 3.56 -10.06 -2.43
C LEU A 100 4.53 -8.89 -2.67
N ALA A 101 5.53 -8.72 -1.80
CA ALA A 101 6.50 -7.65 -1.94
C ALA A 101 7.29 -7.72 -3.26
N ALA A 102 7.69 -8.93 -3.69
CA ALA A 102 8.31 -9.11 -4.99
C ALA A 102 7.37 -8.74 -6.15
N ALA A 103 6.09 -9.15 -6.06
CA ALA A 103 5.10 -8.88 -7.10
C ALA A 103 4.78 -7.37 -7.27
N ILE A 104 4.84 -6.60 -6.18
CA ILE A 104 4.59 -5.14 -6.20
C ILE A 104 5.86 -4.30 -6.40
N GLY A 105 6.99 -4.94 -6.70
CA GLY A 105 8.18 -4.27 -7.23
C GLY A 105 9.28 -3.96 -6.23
N TYR A 106 9.35 -4.64 -5.08
CA TYR A 106 10.55 -4.62 -4.24
C TYR A 106 11.58 -5.62 -4.79
N SER A 107 12.84 -5.19 -4.87
CA SER A 107 13.94 -6.04 -5.34
C SER A 107 14.36 -7.04 -4.26
N ALA A 108 14.96 -8.16 -4.68
CA ALA A 108 15.49 -9.16 -3.74
C ALA A 108 16.55 -8.59 -2.78
N GLY A 109 17.32 -7.59 -3.22
CA GLY A 109 18.30 -6.90 -2.37
C GLY A 109 17.66 -6.05 -1.28
N GLU A 110 16.56 -5.36 -1.60
CA GLU A 110 15.77 -4.61 -0.60
C GLU A 110 15.15 -5.57 0.41
N LEU A 111 14.55 -6.67 -0.05
CA LEU A 111 13.98 -7.68 0.86
C LEU A 111 15.04 -8.28 1.80
N ALA A 112 16.24 -8.61 1.29
CA ALA A 112 17.31 -9.18 2.09
C ALA A 112 17.91 -8.20 3.12
N SER A 113 17.83 -6.89 2.87
CA SER A 113 18.39 -5.84 3.73
C SER A 113 17.37 -5.25 4.73
N THR A 114 16.13 -5.74 4.70
CA THR A 114 15.08 -5.36 5.64
C THR A 114 14.90 -6.42 6.74
N PRO A 115 14.44 -6.04 7.94
CA PRO A 115 14.00 -6.99 8.95
C PRO A 115 12.81 -7.80 8.43
N ALA A 116 12.90 -9.13 8.39
CA ALA A 116 11.81 -10.00 7.90
C ALA A 116 10.47 -9.71 8.59
N GLU A 117 10.51 -9.51 9.92
CA GLU A 117 9.36 -9.16 10.76
C GLU A 117 8.70 -7.80 10.41
N SER A 118 9.33 -6.96 9.60
CA SER A 118 8.73 -5.70 9.16
C SER A 118 7.74 -5.91 7.99
N ASN A 119 7.92 -6.95 7.18
CA ASN A 119 7.06 -7.26 6.05
C ASN A 119 5.89 -8.15 6.48
N MET A 120 4.72 -7.55 6.69
CA MET A 120 3.49 -8.26 7.11
C MET A 120 2.52 -8.54 5.95
N GLY A 121 2.94 -8.29 4.70
CA GLY A 121 2.10 -8.50 3.51
C GLY A 121 0.94 -7.51 3.38
N LEU A 122 1.17 -6.27 3.80
CA LEU A 122 0.17 -5.19 3.82
C LEU A 122 0.30 -4.19 2.66
N SER A 123 1.46 -4.19 2.02
CA SER A 123 1.82 -3.23 1.00
C SER A 123 1.06 -3.47 -0.31
N CYS A 124 0.60 -2.39 -0.96
CA CYS A 124 -0.10 -2.44 -2.24
C CYS A 124 0.71 -1.90 -3.42
N GLY A 125 1.88 -1.30 -3.14
CA GLY A 125 2.85 -0.84 -4.12
C GLY A 125 4.20 -0.53 -3.49
N ASN A 126 5.13 0.00 -4.28
CA ASN A 126 6.46 0.39 -3.80
C ASN A 126 6.64 1.92 -3.95
N PRO A 127 6.22 2.74 -2.96
CA PRO A 127 6.35 4.19 -3.06
C PRO A 127 7.81 4.64 -3.09
N THR A 128 8.74 3.86 -2.51
CA THR A 128 10.17 4.18 -2.53
C THR A 128 10.79 4.06 -3.93
N ALA A 129 10.21 3.26 -4.83
CA ALA A 129 10.67 3.12 -6.21
C ALA A 129 10.31 4.35 -7.05
N ILE A 130 9.14 4.95 -6.81
CA ILE A 130 8.68 6.14 -7.54
C ILE A 130 9.15 7.46 -6.90
N ALA A 131 9.53 7.43 -5.61
CA ALA A 131 9.97 8.61 -4.87
C ALA A 131 11.34 9.16 -5.31
N SER A 132 12.13 8.44 -6.11
CA SER A 132 13.47 8.88 -6.58
C SER A 132 14.37 9.39 -5.44
N LEU A 133 14.42 8.67 -4.32
CA LEU A 133 15.14 9.07 -3.10
C LEU A 133 16.62 9.33 -3.34
N ARG A 134 17.18 10.34 -2.67
CA ARG A 134 18.57 10.77 -2.81
C ARG A 134 19.28 10.73 -1.47
N ALA A 135 20.60 10.54 -1.52
CA ALA A 135 21.45 10.58 -0.34
C ALA A 135 21.32 11.93 0.39
N GLY A 136 21.19 11.91 1.72
CA GLY A 136 21.04 13.11 2.55
C GLY A 136 19.60 13.61 2.72
N GLU A 137 18.61 13.08 1.99
CA GLU A 137 17.22 13.52 2.15
C GLU A 137 16.60 13.07 3.48
N VAL A 138 15.67 13.88 3.98
CA VAL A 138 14.76 13.54 5.07
C VAL A 138 13.45 13.02 4.47
N VAL A 139 13.10 11.78 4.81
CA VAL A 139 11.90 11.08 4.32
C VAL A 139 10.91 10.89 5.47
N LEU A 140 9.64 11.14 5.21
CA LEU A 140 8.54 10.82 6.11
C LEU A 140 7.65 9.74 5.48
N ASP A 141 7.44 8.65 6.21
CA ASP A 141 6.52 7.57 5.85
C ASP A 141 5.22 7.68 6.67
N LEU A 142 4.09 7.80 5.96
CA LEU A 142 2.76 7.92 6.54
C LEU A 142 2.09 6.54 6.63
N GLY A 143 1.86 6.08 7.87
CA GLY A 143 1.34 4.75 8.13
C GLY A 143 2.43 3.68 8.08
N ALA A 144 3.56 3.95 8.73
CA ALA A 144 4.79 3.15 8.59
C ALA A 144 4.66 1.69 9.08
N GLY A 145 3.61 1.35 9.83
CA GLY A 145 3.36 -0.01 10.31
C GLY A 145 4.56 -0.58 11.08
N GLY A 146 4.98 -1.79 10.70
CA GLY A 146 6.17 -2.47 11.24
C GLY A 146 7.51 -1.94 10.71
N GLY A 147 7.49 -0.89 9.88
CA GLY A 147 8.65 -0.15 9.39
C GLY A 147 9.21 -0.58 8.05
N PHE A 148 8.49 -1.42 7.28
CA PHE A 148 9.01 -2.01 6.04
C PHE A 148 9.53 -0.96 5.04
N ASP A 149 8.69 0.00 4.66
CA ASP A 149 9.06 1.06 3.72
C ASP A 149 10.16 1.99 4.28
N CYS A 150 10.13 2.27 5.58
CA CYS A 150 11.22 2.99 6.25
C CYS A 150 12.57 2.28 6.13
N PHE A 151 12.60 0.95 6.32
CA PHE A 151 13.84 0.17 6.25
C PHE A 151 14.33 0.00 4.81
N VAL A 152 13.44 0.03 3.81
CA VAL A 152 13.81 0.11 2.39
C VAL A 152 14.37 1.50 2.04
N ALA A 153 13.79 2.57 2.58
CA ALA A 153 14.22 3.94 2.32
C ALA A 153 15.55 4.31 2.98
N GLY A 154 15.83 3.79 4.19
CA GLY A 154 17.01 4.14 4.98
C GLY A 154 18.34 4.00 4.23
N PRO A 155 18.64 2.85 3.60
CA PRO A 155 19.85 2.69 2.78
C PRO A 155 19.91 3.62 1.57
N LYS A 156 18.77 3.99 0.98
CA LYS A 156 18.70 4.87 -0.21
C LYS A 156 19.11 6.31 0.11
N VAL A 157 18.74 6.81 1.30
CA VAL A 157 19.14 8.14 1.76
C VAL A 157 20.49 8.17 2.48
N GLY A 158 21.02 6.99 2.83
CA GLY A 158 22.35 6.82 3.40
C GLY A 158 22.52 7.43 4.80
N ALA A 159 23.73 7.34 5.34
CA ALA A 159 24.04 7.74 6.72
C ALA A 159 23.84 9.23 7.03
N THR A 160 23.83 10.09 6.00
CA THR A 160 23.59 11.53 6.14
C THR A 160 22.10 11.90 6.00
N GLY A 161 21.28 11.00 5.48
CA GLY A 161 19.84 11.19 5.38
C GLY A 161 19.11 10.71 6.63
N LYS A 162 17.79 10.85 6.65
CA LYS A 162 16.95 10.43 7.77
C LYS A 162 15.61 9.91 7.28
N VAL A 163 15.07 8.88 7.93
CA VAL A 163 13.72 8.38 7.67
C VAL A 163 12.91 8.40 8.96
N ILE A 164 11.72 8.98 8.89
CA ILE A 164 10.78 9.10 10.00
C ILE A 164 9.52 8.33 9.62
N GLY A 165 9.20 7.27 10.36
CA GLY A 165 7.91 6.58 10.23
C GLY A 165 6.89 7.11 11.24
N VAL A 166 5.69 7.43 10.79
CA VAL A 166 4.55 7.78 11.66
C VAL A 166 3.47 6.72 11.52
N ASP A 167 3.01 6.19 12.64
CA ASP A 167 1.86 5.29 12.69
C ASP A 167 0.99 5.59 13.92
N MET A 168 -0.33 5.43 13.80
CA MET A 168 -1.27 5.70 14.89
C MET A 168 -1.46 4.51 15.84
N THR A 169 -0.85 3.35 15.53
CA THR A 169 -1.03 2.09 16.24
C THR A 169 0.18 1.81 17.14
N PRO A 170 0.02 1.83 18.49
CA PRO A 170 1.13 1.61 19.42
C PRO A 170 1.88 0.30 19.21
N ASP A 171 1.17 -0.78 18.87
CA ASP A 171 1.77 -2.10 18.63
C ASP A 171 2.65 -2.13 17.39
N MET A 172 2.23 -1.42 16.33
CA MET A 172 3.01 -1.26 15.10
C MET A 172 4.29 -0.47 15.36
N VAL A 173 4.19 0.70 16.01
CA VAL A 173 5.36 1.50 16.40
C VAL A 173 6.31 0.71 17.29
N SER A 174 5.77 -0.08 18.22
CA SER A 174 6.58 -0.95 19.08
C SER A 174 7.29 -2.05 18.29
N LYS A 175 6.61 -2.68 17.32
CA LYS A 175 7.21 -3.68 16.43
C LYS A 175 8.30 -3.06 15.55
N ALA A 176 8.04 -1.91 14.94
CA ALA A 176 9.01 -1.18 14.14
C ALA A 176 10.28 -0.82 14.93
N ARG A 177 10.13 -0.35 16.18
CA ARG A 177 11.26 -0.09 17.08
C ARG A 177 12.06 -1.34 17.42
N ARG A 178 11.41 -2.49 17.64
CA ARG A 178 12.12 -3.77 17.83
C ARG A 178 12.92 -4.18 16.58
N ASN A 179 12.37 -3.93 15.40
CA ASN A 179 13.01 -4.25 14.12
C ASN A 179 14.28 -3.41 13.84
N MET A 180 14.44 -2.25 14.48
CA MET A 180 15.61 -1.39 14.31
C MET A 180 16.94 -2.10 14.61
N ALA A 181 16.97 -2.99 15.60
CA ALA A 181 18.20 -3.73 15.95
C ALA A 181 18.66 -4.65 14.82
N ALA A 182 17.70 -5.31 14.13
CA ALA A 182 18.01 -6.13 12.96
C ALA A 182 18.46 -5.24 11.79
N TYR A 183 17.76 -4.13 11.56
CA TYR A 183 18.10 -3.15 10.52
C TYR A 183 19.54 -2.63 10.68
N THR A 184 19.93 -2.18 11.87
CA THR A 184 21.29 -1.69 12.12
C THR A 184 22.33 -2.78 11.93
N ARG A 185 22.04 -4.03 12.31
CA ARG A 185 22.96 -5.15 12.06
C ARG A 185 23.12 -5.47 10.57
N GLN A 186 22.05 -5.37 9.79
CA GLN A 186 22.05 -5.67 8.36
C GLN A 186 22.70 -4.57 7.52
N THR A 187 22.53 -3.31 7.91
CA THR A 187 22.90 -2.14 7.08
C THR A 187 24.05 -1.31 7.65
N GLY A 188 24.32 -1.40 8.95
CA GLY A 188 25.24 -0.52 9.67
C GLY A 188 24.67 0.89 9.93
N LEU A 189 23.38 1.13 9.63
CA LEU A 189 22.76 2.46 9.73
C LEU A 189 21.87 2.61 10.98
N THR A 190 21.76 3.85 11.45
CA THR A 190 20.89 4.27 12.58
C THR A 190 20.03 5.48 12.20
N ASN A 191 19.75 5.64 10.91
CA ASN A 191 19.09 6.81 10.33
C ASN A 191 17.56 6.70 10.23
N VAL A 192 16.94 5.69 10.86
CA VAL A 192 15.50 5.46 10.86
C VAL A 192 14.94 5.66 12.27
N GLU A 193 13.82 6.36 12.42
CA GLU A 193 13.09 6.52 13.68
C GLU A 193 11.57 6.39 13.50
N PHE A 194 10.86 6.05 14.58
CA PHE A 194 9.41 5.85 14.57
C PHE A 194 8.70 6.67 15.63
N ARG A 195 7.64 7.37 15.23
CA ARG A 195 6.82 8.26 16.07
C ARG A 195 5.37 7.76 16.09
N LEU A 196 4.75 7.79 17.26
CA LEU A 196 3.32 7.56 17.40
C LEU A 196 2.58 8.84 17.02
N GLY A 197 1.65 8.77 16.08
CA GLY A 197 0.88 9.93 15.64
C GLY A 197 -0.15 9.60 14.57
N GLU A 198 -1.08 10.51 14.36
CA GLU A 198 -2.10 10.40 13.30
C GLU A 198 -1.64 11.20 12.08
N ILE A 199 -1.98 10.74 10.88
CA ILE A 199 -1.55 11.38 9.63
C ILE A 199 -2.28 12.71 9.37
N GLU A 200 -3.37 12.96 10.10
CA GLU A 200 -4.08 14.23 10.17
C GLU A 200 -3.45 15.23 11.16
N SER A 201 -2.49 14.79 11.98
CA SER A 201 -1.84 15.64 12.98
C SER A 201 -0.43 15.14 13.25
N LEU A 202 0.46 15.37 12.29
CA LEU A 202 1.80 14.81 12.25
C LEU A 202 2.68 15.39 13.37
N PRO A 203 3.35 14.53 14.17
CA PRO A 203 4.31 14.96 15.17
C PRO A 203 5.66 15.31 14.50
N VAL A 204 5.64 16.17 13.48
CA VAL A 204 6.78 16.56 12.62
C VAL A 204 6.74 18.06 12.38
N ALA A 205 7.91 18.70 12.34
CA ALA A 205 8.03 20.15 12.20
C ALA A 205 7.70 20.63 10.78
N ASP A 206 7.28 21.88 10.66
CA ASP A 206 7.00 22.54 9.39
C ASP A 206 8.26 22.60 8.52
N GLY A 207 8.12 22.38 7.21
CA GLY A 207 9.19 22.54 6.24
C GLY A 207 10.45 21.71 6.50
N SER A 208 10.32 20.58 7.20
CA SER A 208 11.45 19.80 7.72
C SER A 208 11.75 18.51 6.95
N VAL A 209 10.94 18.17 5.96
CA VAL A 209 11.00 16.91 5.21
C VAL A 209 11.14 17.18 3.72
N ASP A 210 12.04 16.46 3.05
CA ASP A 210 12.25 16.56 1.59
C ASP A 210 11.24 15.69 0.82
N VAL A 211 10.90 14.53 1.37
CA VAL A 211 10.04 13.54 0.70
C VAL A 211 9.01 12.95 1.66
N VAL A 212 7.74 12.98 1.26
CA VAL A 212 6.69 12.20 1.92
C VAL A 212 6.36 10.98 1.08
N ILE A 213 6.34 9.80 1.70
CA ILE A 213 5.88 8.55 1.10
C ILE A 213 4.64 8.03 1.85
N SER A 214 3.77 7.32 1.16
CA SER A 214 2.70 6.55 1.79
C SER A 214 2.26 5.36 0.94
N ASN A 215 1.79 4.32 1.61
CA ASN A 215 1.40 3.05 1.01
C ASN A 215 0.07 2.56 1.63
N CYS A 216 -1.03 2.71 0.90
CA CYS A 216 -2.37 2.23 1.27
C CYS A 216 -2.91 2.71 2.63
N VAL A 217 -2.62 3.95 3.03
CA VAL A 217 -3.08 4.52 4.33
C VAL A 217 -3.94 5.77 4.17
N LEU A 218 -3.82 6.53 3.08
CA LEU A 218 -4.59 7.77 2.89
C LEU A 218 -6.08 7.47 2.71
N ASN A 219 -6.43 6.34 2.10
CA ASN A 219 -7.82 5.90 1.95
C ASN A 219 -8.54 5.69 3.30
N LEU A 220 -7.82 5.30 4.36
CA LEU A 220 -8.36 5.03 5.71
C LEU A 220 -8.63 6.30 6.52
N SER A 221 -8.12 7.45 6.08
CA SER A 221 -8.33 8.72 6.77
C SER A 221 -9.78 9.19 6.67
N PRO A 222 -10.43 9.57 7.80
CA PRO A 222 -11.73 10.25 7.80
C PRO A 222 -11.66 11.72 7.36
N ASP A 223 -10.47 12.34 7.34
CA ASP A 223 -10.26 13.75 6.96
C ASP A 223 -9.06 13.88 6.00
N LYS A 224 -9.26 13.38 4.79
CA LYS A 224 -8.27 13.45 3.70
C LYS A 224 -7.80 14.88 3.42
N PRO A 225 -8.66 15.92 3.38
CA PRO A 225 -8.20 17.30 3.23
C PRO A 225 -7.18 17.73 4.29
N ARG A 226 -7.37 17.31 5.55
CA ARG A 226 -6.41 17.59 6.62
C ARG A 226 -5.09 16.83 6.44
N VAL A 227 -5.12 15.57 5.98
CA VAL A 227 -3.90 14.84 5.63
C VAL A 227 -3.08 15.59 4.58
N TRP A 228 -3.71 16.05 3.50
CA TRP A 228 -3.00 16.80 2.46
C TRP A 228 -2.45 18.15 2.96
N LYS A 229 -3.15 18.82 3.89
CA LYS A 229 -2.62 20.03 4.55
C LYS A 229 -1.40 19.73 5.41
N GLU A 230 -1.42 18.62 6.14
CA GLU A 230 -0.29 18.18 6.95
C GLU A 230 0.92 17.79 6.10
N ILE A 231 0.69 17.08 4.99
CA ILE A 231 1.74 16.79 3.99
C ILE A 231 2.37 18.09 3.48
N ALA A 232 1.55 19.06 3.07
CA ALA A 232 2.04 20.35 2.59
C ALA A 232 2.79 21.14 3.68
N ARG A 233 2.35 21.06 4.95
CA ARG A 233 2.98 21.74 6.08
C ARG A 233 4.39 21.22 6.36
N VAL A 234 4.56 19.90 6.39
CA VAL A 234 5.85 19.27 6.77
C VAL A 234 6.88 19.28 5.64
N LEU A 235 6.44 19.36 4.38
CA LEU A 235 7.32 19.41 3.22
C LEU A 235 8.11 20.73 3.17
N ALA A 236 9.43 20.61 3.05
CA ALA A 236 10.30 21.74 2.73
C ALA A 236 9.97 22.32 1.35
N PRO A 237 10.30 23.60 1.08
CA PRO A 237 10.19 24.16 -0.26
C PRO A 237 10.93 23.30 -1.29
N GLY A 238 10.22 22.86 -2.35
CA GLY A 238 10.77 21.97 -3.37
C GLY A 238 10.72 20.48 -3.01
N GLY A 239 10.18 20.13 -1.84
CA GLY A 239 9.91 18.76 -1.44
C GLY A 239 8.81 18.11 -2.30
N ARG A 240 8.71 16.78 -2.22
CA ARG A 240 7.80 15.99 -3.06
C ARG A 240 7.06 14.92 -2.28
N VAL A 241 5.94 14.48 -2.85
CA VAL A 241 5.13 13.39 -2.30
C VAL A 241 5.03 12.24 -3.30
N ALA A 242 5.13 11.01 -2.81
CA ALA A 242 4.95 9.78 -3.59
C ALA A 242 3.99 8.85 -2.86
N VAL A 243 2.83 8.59 -3.47
CA VAL A 243 1.77 7.77 -2.87
C VAL A 243 1.48 6.57 -3.76
N SER A 244 1.33 5.42 -3.12
CA SER A 244 0.65 4.26 -3.71
C SER A 244 -0.56 3.95 -2.85
N ASP A 245 -1.78 4.07 -3.39
CA ASP A 245 -3.06 3.87 -2.69
C ASP A 245 -4.17 3.47 -3.68
#